data_AF-A0A6C1S5G9-F1
#
_entry.id   AF-A0A6C1S5G9-F1
#
_cell.length_a   1.000
_cell.length_b   1.000
_cell.length_c   1.000
_cell.angle_alpha   90.00
_cell.angle_beta   90.00
_cell.angle_gamma   90.00
#
_symmetry.space_group_name_H-M   'P 1'
#
loop_
_entity.id
_entity.type
_entity.pdbx_description
1 polymer ?
#
loop_
_entity_poly.entity_id
_entity_poly.type
_entity_poly.pdbx_seq_one_letter_code
_entity_poly.pdbx_strand_id
1 'polypeptide(L)'
;MRLFIAFIILSSNLLHSQVKTGIEVLEENGFEPLLNKRVGLITNPTGVDSRLRSTADILFNAPEVNLVALFGPEHGIRGDFAAGEKVETAADAVTGLPLFSLYGATRKPTATMLKDIDILVYDIQDIGSRSYTYISTMGLAMEAAAESGIGFMVLDRPNPLGGNKFEGPLVEDGFISFVSQFPVTYVHGFTTGELAHFLNEEGLLESGPVNLTVIRMEGWDRDMLFEDTGLPWVPTSPHIPHIHSAYYYPVSGILGELYVYNIGVGYTLPFQLVGANWIDAGRLANRLNSLALPGVIFRPVHFRPYYSVMSGTMVSGVQIHLTDVRKAELSLIQFWIMQEMKDLNPDKDPFELCDPARHDMFDKVVGTDKVRTTFSERFRVQDILEIWTRQEAAFAEKAAEYFLY
;
A
#
# COMPACT_ATOMS: atom_id res chain seq x y z
N MET A 1 54.36 18.04 31.74
CA MET A 1 53.33 18.11 30.69
C MET A 1 52.56 16.78 30.72
N ARG A 2 51.43 16.73 31.43
CA ARG A 2 50.59 15.51 31.52
C ARG A 2 49.52 15.61 30.43
N LEU A 3 49.58 14.74 29.42
CA LEU A 3 48.51 14.60 28.43
C LEU A 3 47.35 13.83 29.09
N PHE A 4 46.19 14.48 29.17
CA PHE A 4 44.92 13.82 29.41
C PHE A 4 44.38 13.33 28.06
N ILE A 5 44.25 12.02 27.88
CA ILE A 5 43.53 11.43 26.76
C ILE A 5 42.08 11.30 27.21
N ALA A 6 41.20 12.13 26.64
CA ALA A 6 39.77 11.99 26.82
C ALA A 6 39.26 10.86 25.92
N PHE A 7 38.78 9.77 26.51
CA PHE A 7 38.01 8.76 25.81
C PHE A 7 36.61 9.33 25.54
N ILE A 8 36.33 9.67 24.29
CA ILE A 8 34.96 9.92 23.83
C ILE A 8 34.31 8.55 23.68
N ILE A 9 33.45 8.19 24.64
CA ILE A 9 32.52 7.08 24.48
C ILE A 9 31.48 7.58 23.48
N LEU A 10 31.59 7.18 22.21
CA LEU A 10 30.45 7.23 21.30
C LEU A 10 29.43 6.22 21.85
N SER A 11 28.45 6.72 22.59
CA SER A 11 27.21 5.99 22.82
C SER A 11 26.58 5.74 21.46
N SER A 12 26.63 4.49 20.99
CA SER A 12 25.79 4.02 19.91
C SER A 12 24.35 4.26 20.33
N ASN A 13 23.72 5.30 19.80
CA ASN A 13 22.26 5.36 19.78
C ASN A 13 21.81 4.19 18.90
N LEU A 14 21.58 3.03 19.53
CA LEU A 14 20.70 2.04 18.96
C LEU A 14 19.40 2.80 18.68
N LEU A 15 19.03 2.90 17.41
CA LEU A 15 17.72 3.40 16.98
C LEU A 15 16.68 2.53 17.69
N HIS A 16 16.20 3.00 18.84
CA HIS A 16 15.05 2.40 19.48
C HIS A 16 13.85 2.83 18.66
N SER A 17 13.00 1.87 18.28
CA SER A 17 11.70 2.20 17.69
C SER A 17 10.96 3.15 18.66
N GLN A 18 10.40 4.23 18.13
CA GLN A 18 9.56 5.16 18.89
C GLN A 18 8.12 4.66 18.98
N VAL A 19 7.75 3.73 18.09
CA VAL A 19 6.41 3.16 17.98
C VAL A 19 6.44 1.69 18.37
N LYS A 20 5.49 1.27 19.20
CA LYS A 20 5.17 -0.16 19.36
C LYS A 20 4.03 -0.51 18.42
N THR A 21 4.28 -1.48 17.56
CA THR A 21 3.27 -2.00 16.62
C THR A 21 2.19 -2.81 17.36
N GLY A 22 1.05 -3.09 16.71
CA GLY A 22 -0.02 -3.88 17.31
C GLY A 22 0.44 -5.26 17.83
N ILE A 23 1.41 -5.91 17.18
CA ILE A 23 1.99 -7.18 17.66
C ILE A 23 2.79 -7.02 18.95
N GLU A 24 3.56 -5.93 19.10
CA GLU A 24 4.31 -5.67 20.33
C GLU A 24 3.38 -5.33 21.49
N VAL A 25 2.34 -4.52 21.23
CA VAL A 25 1.32 -4.20 22.23
C VAL A 25 0.55 -5.47 22.64
N LEU A 26 0.22 -6.36 21.70
CA LEU A 26 -0.45 -7.62 22.01
C LEU A 26 0.43 -8.56 22.87
N GLU A 27 1.72 -8.69 22.53
CA GLU A 27 2.68 -9.52 23.28
C GLU A 27 2.92 -8.97 24.69
N GLU A 28 3.09 -7.64 24.84
CA GLU A 28 3.28 -7.00 26.15
C GLU A 28 2.08 -7.18 27.09
N ASN A 29 0.88 -7.24 26.53
CA ASN A 29 -0.36 -7.51 27.27
C ASN A 29 -0.65 -9.02 27.42
N GLY A 30 0.34 -9.89 27.20
CA GLY A 30 0.23 -11.32 27.45
C GLY A 30 -0.80 -12.04 26.55
N PHE A 31 -1.05 -11.49 25.36
CA PHE A 31 -2.00 -12.05 24.38
C PHE A 31 -3.44 -12.22 24.93
N GLU A 32 -3.83 -11.46 25.95
CA GLU A 32 -5.10 -11.63 26.68
C GLU A 32 -6.33 -11.80 25.75
N PRO A 33 -6.51 -11.01 24.67
CA PRO A 33 -7.68 -11.14 23.80
C PRO A 33 -7.74 -12.45 22.98
N LEU A 34 -6.65 -13.23 22.93
CA LEU A 34 -6.52 -14.50 22.20
C LEU A 34 -6.63 -15.75 23.09
N LEU A 35 -6.69 -15.59 24.42
CA LEU A 35 -6.79 -16.71 25.34
C LEU A 35 -7.99 -17.60 25.05
N ASN A 36 -7.77 -18.92 25.03
CA ASN A 36 -8.78 -19.95 24.78
C ASN A 36 -9.47 -19.86 23.40
N LYS A 37 -8.88 -19.16 22.42
CA LYS A 37 -9.38 -19.08 21.04
C LYS A 37 -8.48 -19.85 20.09
N ARG A 38 -9.06 -20.49 19.08
CA ARG A 38 -8.35 -21.01 17.92
C ARG A 38 -8.09 -19.87 16.95
N VAL A 39 -6.83 -19.52 16.77
CA VAL A 39 -6.41 -18.33 16.03
C VAL A 39 -6.03 -18.71 14.60
N GLY A 40 -6.63 -18.02 13.63
CA GLY A 40 -6.13 -17.98 12.26
C GLY A 40 -5.38 -16.66 12.02
N LEU A 41 -4.21 -16.70 11.39
CA LEU A 41 -3.40 -15.50 11.14
C LEU A 41 -3.32 -15.19 9.65
N ILE A 42 -3.76 -13.99 9.27
CA ILE A 42 -3.57 -13.39 7.95
C ILE A 42 -2.32 -12.53 8.02
N THR A 43 -1.26 -12.95 7.34
CA THR A 43 0.04 -12.26 7.42
C THR A 43 0.88 -12.49 6.17
N ASN A 44 2.02 -11.81 6.09
CA ASN A 44 3.04 -11.97 5.07
C ASN A 44 4.42 -11.63 5.68
N PRO A 45 5.53 -11.54 4.91
CA PRO A 45 6.85 -11.24 5.46
C PRO A 45 6.94 -9.93 6.27
N THR A 46 6.01 -9.01 6.07
CA THR A 46 5.97 -7.73 6.79
C THR A 46 5.35 -7.82 8.18
N GLY A 47 4.65 -8.92 8.48
CA GLY A 47 4.10 -9.23 9.79
C GLY A 47 5.20 -9.59 10.77
N VAL A 48 5.95 -8.59 11.21
CA VAL A 48 7.08 -8.72 12.14
C VAL A 48 7.04 -7.64 13.23
N ASP A 49 7.65 -7.93 14.38
CA ASP A 49 7.91 -6.94 15.42
C ASP A 49 9.10 -6.02 15.09
N SER A 50 9.41 -5.06 15.96
CA SER A 50 10.57 -4.15 15.80
C SER A 50 11.94 -4.87 15.75
N ARG A 51 11.99 -6.14 16.14
CA ARG A 51 13.18 -7.00 16.12
C ARG A 51 13.17 -7.99 14.94
N LEU A 52 12.26 -7.82 13.99
CA LEU A 52 12.09 -8.67 12.80
C LEU A 52 11.73 -10.13 13.12
N ARG A 53 11.12 -10.40 14.29
CA ARG A 53 10.50 -11.69 14.57
C ARG A 53 9.13 -11.73 13.89
N SER A 54 8.86 -12.78 13.11
CA SER A 54 7.57 -13.01 12.47
C SER A 54 6.45 -13.16 13.50
N THR A 55 5.32 -12.52 13.25
CA THR A 55 4.09 -12.67 14.03
C THR A 55 3.60 -14.12 14.04
N ALA A 56 3.77 -14.85 12.95
CA ALA A 56 3.47 -16.29 12.92
C ALA A 56 4.31 -17.05 13.95
N ASP A 57 5.60 -16.73 14.05
CA ASP A 57 6.51 -17.40 14.98
C ASP A 57 6.28 -16.92 16.42
N ILE A 58 5.94 -15.65 16.64
CA ILE A 58 5.59 -15.10 17.97
C ILE A 58 4.34 -15.82 18.51
N LEU A 59 3.26 -15.85 17.72
CA LEU A 59 1.99 -16.47 18.14
C LEU A 59 2.10 -17.99 18.29
N PHE A 60 2.87 -18.67 17.43
CA PHE A 60 3.06 -20.12 17.51
C PHE A 60 3.85 -20.55 18.75
N ASN A 61 4.84 -19.73 19.18
CA ASN A 61 5.68 -20.05 20.34
C ASN A 61 5.12 -19.55 21.68
N ALA A 62 4.04 -18.76 21.66
CA ALA A 62 3.35 -18.31 22.87
C ALA A 62 2.46 -19.44 23.43
N PRO A 63 2.77 -20.02 24.61
CA PRO A 63 2.03 -21.17 25.14
C PRO A 63 0.55 -20.88 25.45
N GLU A 64 0.19 -19.61 25.59
CA GLU A 64 -1.18 -19.15 25.83
C GLU A 64 -2.02 -19.01 24.54
N VAL A 65 -1.37 -19.06 23.37
CA VAL A 65 -2.02 -18.84 22.06
C VAL A 65 -2.14 -20.17 21.32
N ASN A 66 -3.35 -20.49 20.86
CA ASN A 66 -3.61 -21.66 20.03
C ASN A 66 -3.71 -21.26 18.56
N LEU A 67 -2.56 -21.06 17.90
CA LEU A 67 -2.48 -20.78 16.46
C LEU A 67 -2.72 -22.04 15.65
N VAL A 68 -3.76 -22.06 14.81
CA VAL A 68 -4.22 -23.27 14.11
C VAL A 68 -4.14 -23.20 12.59
N ALA A 69 -4.03 -22.00 12.01
CA ALA A 69 -4.00 -21.82 10.56
C ALA A 69 -3.33 -20.50 10.17
N LEU A 70 -2.74 -20.49 8.97
CA LEU A 70 -2.12 -19.34 8.37
C LEU A 70 -2.76 -19.01 7.01
N PHE A 71 -2.88 -17.72 6.70
CA PHE A 71 -3.49 -17.20 5.48
C PHE A 71 -2.54 -16.18 4.84
N GLY A 72 -2.08 -16.48 3.62
CA GLY A 72 -1.20 -15.60 2.86
C GLY A 72 -1.98 -14.82 1.79
N PRO A 73 -1.82 -13.49 1.70
CA PRO A 73 -2.38 -12.69 0.62
C PRO A 73 -1.53 -12.87 -0.66
N GLU A 74 -1.51 -11.85 -1.52
CA GLU A 74 -0.56 -11.75 -2.63
C GLU A 74 0.90 -11.84 -2.14
N HIS A 75 1.71 -12.66 -2.81
CA HIS A 75 3.12 -13.01 -2.50
C HIS A 75 3.35 -14.01 -1.35
N GLY A 76 2.29 -14.58 -0.76
CA GLY A 76 2.39 -15.63 0.25
C GLY A 76 2.91 -15.17 1.62
N ILE A 77 3.13 -16.11 2.54
CA ILE A 77 3.46 -15.79 3.94
C ILE A 77 4.96 -15.59 4.17
N ARG A 78 5.80 -16.40 3.53
CA ARG A 78 7.25 -16.36 3.71
C ARG A 78 7.96 -15.67 2.53
N GLY A 79 7.21 -15.06 1.62
CA GLY A 79 7.74 -14.40 0.42
C GLY A 79 8.33 -15.37 -0.59
N ASP A 80 7.93 -16.62 -0.51
CA ASP A 80 8.40 -17.76 -1.29
C ASP A 80 7.78 -17.86 -2.69
N PHE A 81 6.80 -17.00 -3.00
CA PHE A 81 6.05 -17.02 -4.26
C PHE A 81 6.14 -15.70 -5.01
N ALA A 82 6.24 -15.78 -6.34
CA ALA A 82 6.22 -14.59 -7.20
C ALA A 82 4.80 -13.98 -7.30
N ALA A 83 4.73 -12.71 -7.72
CA ALA A 83 3.45 -12.08 -8.10
C ALA A 83 2.71 -12.95 -9.13
N GLY A 84 1.45 -13.32 -8.85
CA GLY A 84 0.64 -14.12 -9.78
C GLY A 84 0.80 -15.64 -9.68
N GLU A 85 1.66 -16.16 -8.80
CA GLU A 85 1.86 -17.61 -8.65
C GLU A 85 0.69 -18.27 -7.90
N LYS A 86 0.21 -19.41 -8.41
CA LYS A 86 -0.89 -20.18 -7.78
C LYS A 86 -0.34 -21.01 -6.65
N VAL A 87 -0.79 -20.73 -5.43
CA VAL A 87 -0.45 -21.52 -4.24
C VAL A 87 -1.68 -22.33 -3.85
N GLU A 88 -1.60 -23.65 -3.99
CA GLU A 88 -2.58 -24.56 -3.39
C GLU A 88 -2.36 -24.64 -1.88
N THR A 89 -3.38 -25.07 -1.14
CA THR A 89 -3.27 -25.29 0.32
C THR A 89 -2.05 -26.13 0.64
N ALA A 90 -1.15 -25.60 1.46
CA ALA A 90 0.10 -26.24 1.85
C ALA A 90 0.19 -26.34 3.39
N ALA A 91 1.26 -26.95 3.89
CA ALA A 91 1.65 -26.80 5.29
C ALA A 91 2.84 -25.82 5.36
N ASP A 92 2.82 -24.90 6.31
CA ASP A 92 3.97 -24.02 6.55
C ASP A 92 5.16 -24.85 7.05
N ALA A 93 6.32 -24.68 6.43
CA ALA A 93 7.48 -25.54 6.68
C ALA A 93 8.08 -25.38 8.08
N VAL A 94 7.80 -24.26 8.77
CA VAL A 94 8.35 -23.95 10.09
C VAL A 94 7.42 -24.45 11.19
N THR A 95 6.13 -24.16 11.08
CA THR A 95 5.11 -24.42 12.11
C THR A 95 4.35 -25.73 11.88
N GLY A 96 4.36 -26.26 10.65
CA GLY A 96 3.54 -27.41 10.25
C GLY A 96 2.05 -27.10 10.11
N LEU A 97 1.63 -25.84 10.28
CA LEU A 97 0.24 -25.42 10.24
C LEU A 97 -0.31 -25.40 8.81
N PRO A 98 -1.62 -25.63 8.63
CA PRO A 98 -2.30 -25.37 7.36
C PRO A 98 -2.07 -23.93 6.88
N LEU A 99 -1.69 -23.80 5.62
CA LEU A 99 -1.43 -22.56 4.91
C LEU A 99 -2.43 -22.41 3.75
N PHE A 100 -3.24 -21.36 3.79
CA PHE A 100 -4.23 -21.03 2.76
C PHE A 100 -3.81 -19.80 1.96
N SER A 101 -3.98 -19.86 0.64
CA SER A 101 -3.80 -18.70 -0.25
C SER A 101 -5.10 -17.89 -0.34
N LEU A 102 -5.01 -16.58 -0.08
CA LEU A 102 -6.06 -15.59 -0.28
C LEU A 102 -5.81 -14.78 -1.57
N TYR A 103 -5.28 -15.43 -2.60
CA TYR A 103 -5.02 -14.83 -3.90
C TYR A 103 -5.57 -15.66 -5.07
N GLY A 104 -5.69 -15.03 -6.25
CA GLY A 104 -6.14 -15.69 -7.47
C GLY A 104 -7.62 -16.08 -7.39
N ALA A 105 -7.90 -17.39 -7.39
CA ALA A 105 -9.25 -17.93 -7.40
C ALA A 105 -9.99 -17.75 -6.05
N THR A 106 -9.23 -17.63 -4.96
CA THR A 106 -9.78 -17.51 -3.61
C THR A 106 -9.21 -16.26 -2.96
N ARG A 107 -9.94 -15.15 -2.98
CA ARG A 107 -9.51 -13.87 -2.35
C ARG A 107 -10.18 -13.60 -1.00
N LYS A 108 -11.31 -14.28 -0.77
CA LYS A 108 -12.09 -14.27 0.47
C LYS A 108 -11.94 -15.65 1.14
N PRO A 109 -11.63 -15.73 2.45
CA PRO A 109 -11.61 -17.01 3.15
C PRO A 109 -12.94 -17.76 2.99
N THR A 110 -12.87 -19.07 2.74
CA THR A 110 -14.09 -19.89 2.62
C THR A 110 -14.54 -20.41 3.99
N ALA A 111 -15.82 -20.72 4.16
CA ALA A 111 -16.34 -21.34 5.39
C ALA A 111 -15.55 -22.61 5.79
N THR A 112 -15.09 -23.40 4.82
CA THR A 112 -14.26 -24.59 5.08
C THR A 112 -12.90 -24.24 5.67
N MET A 113 -12.30 -23.12 5.25
CA MET A 113 -11.03 -22.63 5.82
C MET A 113 -11.23 -22.11 7.25
N LEU A 114 -12.43 -21.60 7.56
CA LEU A 114 -12.74 -20.96 8.85
C LEU A 114 -13.36 -21.90 9.90
N LYS A 115 -13.75 -23.13 9.52
CA LYS A 115 -14.50 -24.07 10.38
C LYS A 115 -13.91 -24.31 11.77
N ASP A 116 -12.58 -24.21 11.90
CA ASP A 116 -11.85 -24.51 13.13
C ASP A 116 -11.16 -23.28 13.75
N ILE A 117 -11.63 -22.08 13.40
CA ILE A 117 -11.08 -20.80 13.85
C ILE A 117 -12.16 -20.07 14.66
N ASP A 118 -11.78 -19.45 15.77
CA ASP A 118 -12.67 -18.62 16.59
C ASP A 118 -12.39 -17.12 16.39
N ILE A 119 -11.19 -16.78 15.91
CA ILE A 119 -10.79 -15.42 15.57
C ILE A 119 -9.75 -15.40 14.45
N LEU A 120 -9.95 -14.53 13.46
CA LEU A 120 -8.92 -14.15 12.50
C LEU A 120 -8.13 -12.95 13.00
N VAL A 121 -6.81 -13.04 12.95
CA VAL A 121 -5.89 -11.94 13.25
C VAL A 121 -5.27 -11.47 11.95
N TYR A 122 -5.25 -10.16 11.69
CA TYR A 122 -4.64 -9.53 10.54
C TYR A 122 -3.41 -8.74 10.97
N ASP A 123 -2.25 -9.06 10.39
CA ASP A 123 -1.00 -8.36 10.64
C ASP A 123 -0.14 -8.27 9.36
N ILE A 124 -0.34 -7.19 8.60
CA ILE A 124 0.36 -6.90 7.34
C ILE A 124 0.61 -5.39 7.25
N GLN A 125 1.82 -5.00 6.86
CA GLN A 125 2.17 -3.63 6.50
C GLN A 125 1.61 -3.27 5.11
N ASP A 126 0.70 -2.30 5.10
CA ASP A 126 0.16 -1.66 3.90
C ASP A 126 1.02 -0.43 3.48
N ILE A 127 0.69 0.22 2.36
CA ILE A 127 1.35 1.43 1.85
C ILE A 127 0.47 2.70 1.82
N GLY A 128 -0.74 2.68 2.36
CA GLY A 128 -1.64 3.84 2.42
C GLY A 128 -2.33 4.19 1.09
N SER A 129 -2.31 3.28 0.12
CA SER A 129 -2.91 3.48 -1.21
C SER A 129 -3.96 2.43 -1.51
N ARG A 130 -5.12 2.89 -1.99
CA ARG A 130 -6.31 2.05 -2.22
C ARG A 130 -6.10 0.88 -3.17
N SER A 131 -5.24 1.03 -4.19
CA SER A 131 -4.97 -0.05 -5.14
C SER A 131 -3.98 -1.09 -4.64
N TYR A 132 -3.43 -0.92 -3.44
CA TYR A 132 -2.61 -1.92 -2.78
C TYR A 132 -3.48 -2.95 -2.06
N THR A 133 -3.57 -4.16 -2.62
CA THR A 133 -4.67 -5.10 -2.40
C THR A 133 -4.74 -5.74 -1.01
N TYR A 134 -3.79 -5.48 -0.11
CA TYR A 134 -3.80 -6.00 1.25
C TYR A 134 -4.98 -5.51 2.09
N ILE A 135 -5.43 -4.27 1.87
CA ILE A 135 -6.64 -3.74 2.52
C ILE A 135 -7.91 -4.39 1.93
N SER A 136 -7.92 -4.74 0.65
CA SER A 136 -9.00 -5.51 0.02
C SER A 136 -9.09 -6.91 0.61
N THR A 137 -7.95 -7.59 0.80
CA THR A 137 -7.90 -8.86 1.53
C THR A 137 -8.43 -8.73 2.96
N MET A 138 -8.06 -7.64 3.68
CA MET A 138 -8.54 -7.39 5.03
C MET A 138 -10.07 -7.33 5.09
N GLY A 139 -10.70 -6.46 4.29
CA GLY A 139 -12.15 -6.32 4.35
C GLY A 139 -12.92 -7.54 3.84
N LEU A 140 -12.44 -8.24 2.81
CA LEU A 140 -13.04 -9.53 2.41
C LEU A 140 -12.93 -10.59 3.52
N ALA A 141 -11.84 -10.59 4.28
CA ALA A 141 -11.68 -11.49 5.42
C ALA A 141 -12.54 -11.08 6.61
N MET A 142 -12.75 -9.78 6.84
CA MET A 142 -13.72 -9.27 7.82
C MET A 142 -15.14 -9.74 7.46
N GLU A 143 -15.53 -9.65 6.19
CA GLU A 143 -16.84 -10.15 5.73
C GLU A 143 -16.99 -11.65 5.97
N ALA A 144 -15.97 -12.45 5.62
CA ALA A 144 -16.00 -13.90 5.83
C ALA A 144 -16.05 -14.28 7.32
N ALA A 145 -15.39 -13.49 8.18
CA ALA A 145 -15.45 -13.64 9.62
C ALA A 145 -16.86 -13.34 10.17
N ALA A 146 -17.50 -12.26 9.70
CA ALA A 146 -18.88 -11.92 10.04
C ALA A 146 -19.86 -13.03 9.59
N GLU A 147 -19.72 -13.53 8.35
CA GLU A 147 -20.53 -14.64 7.82
C GLU A 147 -20.39 -15.92 8.64
N SER A 148 -19.19 -16.18 9.18
CA SER A 148 -18.88 -17.37 9.97
C SER A 148 -19.15 -17.19 11.47
N GLY A 149 -19.54 -15.98 11.91
CA GLY A 149 -19.79 -15.67 13.31
C GLY A 149 -18.54 -15.71 14.19
N ILE A 150 -17.35 -15.48 13.63
CA ILE A 150 -16.06 -15.48 14.34
C ILE A 150 -15.54 -14.06 14.55
N GLY A 151 -14.61 -13.89 15.49
CA GLY A 151 -13.99 -12.58 15.71
C GLY A 151 -13.03 -12.18 14.59
N PHE A 152 -12.77 -10.88 14.47
CA PHE A 152 -11.69 -10.35 13.63
C PHE A 152 -10.84 -9.37 14.44
N MET A 153 -9.52 -9.52 14.38
CA MET A 153 -8.56 -8.67 15.08
C MET A 153 -7.58 -8.05 14.11
N VAL A 154 -7.35 -6.75 14.21
CA VAL A 154 -6.27 -6.06 13.48
C VAL A 154 -5.16 -5.72 14.45
N LEU A 155 -3.93 -6.18 14.16
CA LEU A 155 -2.72 -5.68 14.80
C LEU A 155 -2.29 -4.45 14.01
N ASP A 156 -2.56 -3.27 14.56
CA ASP A 156 -2.46 -2.05 13.77
C ASP A 156 -0.99 -1.71 13.42
N ARG A 157 -0.80 -1.06 12.27
CA ARG A 157 0.51 -0.68 11.72
C ARG A 157 0.50 0.75 11.18
N PRO A 158 1.67 1.43 11.16
CA PRO A 158 1.76 2.79 10.62
C PRO A 158 1.33 2.85 9.16
N ASN A 159 0.56 3.88 8.79
CA ASN A 159 0.43 4.25 7.38
C ASN A 159 1.72 4.96 6.94
N PRO A 160 2.49 4.43 5.96
CA PRO A 160 3.78 5.01 5.60
C PRO A 160 3.66 6.36 4.90
N LEU A 161 2.49 6.73 4.37
CA LEU A 161 2.21 8.06 3.81
C LEU A 161 1.80 9.09 4.89
N GLY A 162 1.80 8.69 6.16
CA GLY A 162 1.25 9.46 7.27
C GLY A 162 -0.28 9.41 7.33
N GLY A 163 -0.84 10.00 8.38
CA GLY A 163 -2.28 10.02 8.61
C GLY A 163 -3.03 11.21 7.96
N ASN A 164 -2.31 12.19 7.41
CA ASN A 164 -2.91 13.50 7.10
C ASN A 164 -3.12 13.77 5.60
N LYS A 165 -2.78 12.81 4.74
CA LYS A 165 -2.90 12.94 3.29
C LYS A 165 -4.11 12.17 2.77
N PHE A 166 -5.00 12.86 2.07
CA PHE A 166 -6.16 12.30 1.39
C PHE A 166 -6.15 12.82 -0.04
N GLU A 167 -6.01 11.93 -1.02
CA GLU A 167 -5.90 12.33 -2.42
C GLU A 167 -6.75 11.44 -3.33
N GLY A 168 -7.41 12.04 -4.32
CA GLY A 168 -8.13 11.35 -5.38
C GLY A 168 -9.58 10.99 -5.05
N PRO A 169 -10.37 10.63 -6.07
CA PRO A 169 -11.80 10.42 -5.92
C PRO A 169 -12.11 9.16 -5.09
N LEU A 170 -13.31 9.13 -4.51
CA LEU A 170 -13.86 7.89 -3.94
C LEU A 170 -14.20 6.91 -5.07
N VAL A 171 -14.27 5.62 -4.74
CA VAL A 171 -14.73 4.60 -5.69
C VAL A 171 -16.23 4.76 -5.93
N GLU A 172 -16.63 4.80 -7.19
CA GLU A 172 -18.03 4.80 -7.62
C GLU A 172 -18.55 3.39 -7.84
N ASP A 173 -19.87 3.22 -7.68
CA ASP A 173 -20.56 1.97 -8.04
C ASP A 173 -20.24 1.60 -9.50
N GLY A 174 -19.91 0.32 -9.72
CA GLY A 174 -19.44 -0.18 -11.02
C GLY A 174 -17.91 -0.21 -11.17
N PHE A 175 -17.17 0.53 -10.34
CA PHE A 175 -15.70 0.48 -10.28
C PHE A 175 -15.16 -0.22 -9.04
N ILE A 176 -16.05 -0.69 -8.15
CA ILE A 176 -15.68 -1.54 -7.01
C ILE A 176 -15.07 -2.85 -7.53
N SER A 177 -13.85 -3.13 -7.10
CA SER A 177 -13.10 -4.32 -7.49
C SER A 177 -12.01 -4.62 -6.47
N PHE A 178 -11.25 -5.70 -6.66
CA PHE A 178 -10.17 -6.05 -5.72
C PHE A 178 -9.05 -4.99 -5.62
N VAL A 179 -8.89 -4.09 -6.60
CA VAL A 179 -7.93 -2.95 -6.56
C VAL A 179 -8.60 -1.62 -6.17
N SER A 180 -9.86 -1.67 -5.77
CA SER A 180 -10.73 -0.52 -5.49
C SER A 180 -11.90 -0.95 -4.62
N GLN A 181 -11.63 -1.73 -3.58
CA GLN A 181 -12.64 -2.55 -2.92
C GLN A 181 -13.63 -1.72 -2.09
N PHE A 182 -13.21 -0.53 -1.64
CA PHE A 182 -13.98 0.31 -0.73
C PHE A 182 -14.02 1.76 -1.21
N PRO A 183 -15.10 2.51 -0.90
CA PRO A 183 -15.28 3.91 -1.30
C PRO A 183 -14.45 4.86 -0.42
N VAL A 184 -13.13 4.72 -0.48
CA VAL A 184 -12.13 5.60 0.15
C VAL A 184 -11.35 6.36 -0.93
N THR A 185 -10.69 7.46 -0.58
CA THR A 185 -9.81 8.20 -1.50
C THR A 185 -8.61 7.33 -1.94
N TYR A 186 -7.96 7.66 -3.06
CA TYR A 186 -6.86 6.85 -3.60
C TYR A 186 -5.64 6.77 -2.66
N VAL A 187 -5.27 7.89 -2.04
CA VAL A 187 -4.49 7.93 -0.80
C VAL A 187 -5.48 8.19 0.33
N HIS A 188 -5.59 7.29 1.30
CA HIS A 188 -6.74 7.24 2.21
C HIS A 188 -6.48 7.71 3.64
N GLY A 189 -5.25 8.03 4.02
CA GLY A 189 -4.90 8.59 5.35
C GLY A 189 -5.16 7.69 6.57
N PHE A 190 -5.84 6.55 6.44
CA PHE A 190 -6.06 5.61 7.55
C PHE A 190 -4.87 4.67 7.81
N THR A 191 -4.69 4.27 9.07
CA THR A 191 -4.03 2.99 9.38
C THR A 191 -4.92 1.80 8.99
N THR A 192 -4.39 0.57 9.00
CA THR A 192 -5.23 -0.61 8.71
C THR A 192 -6.30 -0.82 9.78
N GLY A 193 -5.99 -0.53 11.05
CA GLY A 193 -6.95 -0.56 12.16
C GLY A 193 -8.05 0.49 12.04
N GLU A 194 -7.71 1.73 11.71
CA GLU A 194 -8.69 2.79 11.46
C GLU A 194 -9.57 2.47 10.26
N LEU A 195 -8.99 1.94 9.17
CA LEU A 195 -9.76 1.51 8.01
C LEU A 195 -10.71 0.38 8.36
N ALA A 196 -10.27 -0.65 9.09
CA ALA A 196 -11.15 -1.73 9.53
C ALA A 196 -12.32 -1.21 10.39
N HIS A 197 -12.05 -0.27 11.29
CA HIS A 197 -13.07 0.38 12.10
C HIS A 197 -14.07 1.17 11.23
N PHE A 198 -13.57 2.00 10.29
CA PHE A 198 -14.39 2.72 9.31
C PHE A 198 -15.30 1.77 8.51
N LEU A 199 -14.74 0.68 7.96
CA LEU A 199 -15.53 -0.28 7.17
C LEU A 199 -16.63 -0.95 8.00
N ASN A 200 -16.35 -1.27 9.25
CA ASN A 200 -17.27 -1.96 10.14
C ASN A 200 -18.45 -1.07 10.56
N GLU A 201 -18.16 0.17 10.98
CA GLU A 201 -19.15 1.11 11.49
C GLU A 201 -19.99 1.75 10.37
N GLU A 202 -19.40 1.98 9.19
CA GLU A 202 -20.13 2.51 8.04
C GLU A 202 -20.95 1.48 7.27
N GLY A 203 -20.97 0.22 7.74
CA GLY A 203 -21.72 -0.86 7.09
C GLY A 203 -21.23 -1.14 5.67
N LEU A 204 -19.93 -1.00 5.42
CA LEU A 204 -19.30 -1.20 4.11
C LEU A 204 -18.89 -2.66 3.86
N LEU A 205 -19.18 -3.55 4.81
CA LEU A 205 -19.03 -5.00 4.69
C LEU A 205 -20.36 -5.60 4.21
N GLU A 206 -20.36 -6.34 3.10
CA GLU A 206 -21.61 -6.88 2.53
C GLU A 206 -22.39 -7.79 3.50
N SER A 207 -21.69 -8.49 4.39
CA SER A 207 -22.27 -9.42 5.37
C SER A 207 -22.70 -8.76 6.69
N GLY A 208 -22.51 -7.44 6.83
CA GLY A 208 -22.72 -6.70 8.08
C GLY A 208 -21.49 -6.65 8.97
N PRO A 209 -21.59 -6.03 10.16
CA PRO A 209 -20.45 -5.79 11.04
C PRO A 209 -19.90 -7.10 11.60
N VAL A 210 -18.58 -7.18 11.70
CA VAL A 210 -17.87 -8.25 12.41
C VAL A 210 -17.63 -7.87 13.86
N ASN A 211 -17.45 -8.85 14.74
CA ASN A 211 -16.91 -8.61 16.08
C ASN A 211 -15.43 -8.20 15.97
N LEU A 212 -15.20 -6.92 15.73
CA LEU A 212 -13.89 -6.32 15.47
C LEU A 212 -13.17 -5.98 16.77
N THR A 213 -11.87 -6.29 16.83
CA THR A 213 -10.94 -5.79 17.84
C THR A 213 -9.74 -5.16 17.13
N VAL A 214 -9.37 -3.94 17.48
CA VAL A 214 -8.13 -3.32 16.98
C VAL A 214 -7.14 -3.20 18.12
N ILE A 215 -5.97 -3.81 17.97
CA ILE A 215 -4.84 -3.59 18.89
C ILE A 215 -4.11 -2.35 18.40
N ARG A 216 -4.40 -1.22 19.06
CA ARG A 216 -3.80 0.08 18.76
C ARG A 216 -2.29 0.05 18.98
N MET A 217 -1.57 0.79 18.15
CA MET A 217 -0.16 1.09 18.37
C MET A 217 0.04 2.00 19.59
N GLU A 218 1.23 1.98 20.16
CA GLU A 218 1.67 3.01 21.12
C GLU A 218 2.74 3.89 20.47
N GLY A 219 2.61 5.21 20.62
CA GLY A 219 3.61 6.20 20.18
C GLY A 219 3.52 6.64 18.73
N TRP A 220 2.64 6.05 17.91
CA TRP A 220 2.35 6.58 16.56
C TRP A 220 1.41 7.79 16.65
N ASP A 221 1.68 8.79 15.82
CA ASP A 221 0.85 9.98 15.61
C ASP A 221 0.65 10.15 14.10
N ARG A 222 -0.51 10.70 13.70
CA ARG A 222 -0.86 10.97 12.30
C ARG A 222 0.17 11.82 11.56
N ASP A 223 0.90 12.68 12.26
CA ASP A 223 1.97 13.50 11.67
C ASP A 223 3.24 12.71 11.34
N MET A 224 3.41 11.48 11.84
CA MET A 224 4.57 10.65 11.54
C MET A 224 4.54 10.11 10.11
N LEU A 225 5.66 10.26 9.42
CA LEU A 225 6.01 9.41 8.28
C LEU A 225 6.65 8.10 8.78
N PHE A 226 6.79 7.09 7.93
CA PHE A 226 7.32 5.81 8.37
C PHE A 226 8.74 5.92 8.95
N GLU A 227 9.60 6.77 8.36
CA GLU A 227 10.96 7.02 8.86
C GLU A 227 10.98 7.57 10.29
N ASP A 228 9.96 8.34 10.69
CA ASP A 228 9.85 8.93 12.03
C ASP A 228 9.61 7.85 13.10
N THR A 229 9.01 6.72 12.72
CA THR A 229 8.69 5.61 13.65
C THR A 229 9.93 4.89 14.18
N GLY A 230 11.03 4.90 13.42
CA GLY A 230 12.23 4.12 13.69
C GLY A 230 12.08 2.60 13.44
N LEU A 231 10.94 2.14 12.92
CA LEU A 231 10.71 0.73 12.59
C LEU A 231 11.53 0.29 11.36
N PRO A 232 11.95 -0.98 11.30
CA PRO A 232 12.57 -1.52 10.10
C PRO A 232 11.53 -1.67 8.98
N TRP A 233 11.97 -1.43 7.73
CA TRP A 233 11.14 -1.69 6.55
C TRP A 233 11.41 -3.08 5.99
N VAL A 234 10.37 -3.92 5.97
CA VAL A 234 10.34 -5.13 5.16
C VAL A 234 9.64 -4.80 3.84
N PRO A 235 10.22 -5.13 2.67
CA PRO A 235 9.56 -4.92 1.38
C PRO A 235 8.13 -5.46 1.39
N THR A 236 7.16 -4.57 1.17
CA THR A 236 5.74 -4.96 1.17
C THR A 236 5.37 -5.74 -0.08
N SER A 237 6.11 -5.52 -1.19
CA SER A 237 6.07 -6.30 -2.42
C SER A 237 7.41 -6.15 -3.16
N PRO A 238 7.70 -6.97 -4.19
CA PRO A 238 8.97 -6.89 -4.92
C PRO A 238 9.29 -5.51 -5.52
N HIS A 239 8.27 -4.69 -5.81
CA HIS A 239 8.45 -3.35 -6.37
C HIS A 239 8.29 -2.22 -5.35
N ILE A 240 8.05 -2.53 -4.06
CA ILE A 240 8.14 -1.58 -2.94
C ILE A 240 9.29 -2.01 -2.00
N PRO A 241 10.56 -1.99 -2.47
CA PRO A 241 11.69 -2.52 -1.73
C PRO A 241 12.14 -1.62 -0.56
N HIS A 242 11.75 -0.34 -0.57
CA HIS A 242 12.19 0.65 0.40
C HIS A 242 11.02 1.50 0.88
N ILE A 243 11.16 2.12 2.06
CA ILE A 243 10.15 3.02 2.65
C ILE A 243 9.69 4.05 1.63
N HIS A 244 10.65 4.75 0.99
CA HIS A 244 10.32 5.79 0.03
C HIS A 244 9.55 5.29 -1.19
N SER A 245 9.66 4.00 -1.54
CA SER A 245 8.88 3.41 -2.63
C SER A 245 7.37 3.50 -2.37
N ALA A 246 6.94 3.52 -1.10
CA ALA A 246 5.53 3.77 -0.74
C ALA A 246 5.06 5.16 -1.19
N TYR A 247 5.89 6.21 -1.05
CA TYR A 247 5.58 7.55 -1.56
C TYR A 247 5.44 7.59 -3.08
N TYR A 248 6.27 6.83 -3.80
CA TYR A 248 6.29 6.86 -5.26
C TYR A 248 5.21 5.98 -5.88
N TYR A 249 4.71 4.95 -5.20
CA TYR A 249 3.61 4.14 -5.71
C TYR A 249 2.42 4.98 -6.20
N PRO A 250 1.82 5.91 -5.41
CA PRO A 250 0.74 6.74 -5.91
C PRO A 250 1.19 7.74 -6.98
N VAL A 251 2.48 8.11 -7.04
CA VAL A 251 3.02 9.07 -8.02
C VAL A 251 2.92 8.58 -9.45
N SER A 252 3.04 7.27 -9.68
CA SER A 252 3.02 6.71 -11.04
C SER A 252 2.27 5.38 -11.20
N GLY A 253 1.67 4.85 -10.13
CA GLY A 253 1.04 3.53 -10.12
C GLY A 253 -0.14 3.42 -11.09
N ILE A 254 -1.01 4.44 -11.12
CA ILE A 254 -2.18 4.49 -12.01
C ILE A 254 -1.72 4.51 -13.48
N LEU A 255 -0.72 5.33 -13.80
CA LEU A 255 -0.10 5.38 -15.13
C LEU A 255 0.55 4.04 -15.51
N GLY A 256 1.13 3.36 -14.53
CA GLY A 256 1.69 2.02 -14.68
C GLY A 256 0.70 1.01 -15.23
N GLU A 257 -0.60 1.16 -14.91
CA GLU A 257 -1.63 0.28 -15.42
C GLU A 257 -1.81 0.38 -16.95
N LEU A 258 -1.33 1.41 -17.64
CA LEU A 258 -1.46 1.47 -19.10
C LEU A 258 -0.41 0.64 -19.84
N TYR A 259 0.72 0.31 -19.21
CA TYR A 259 1.88 -0.34 -19.84
C TYR A 259 2.44 0.39 -21.08
N VAL A 260 2.16 1.69 -21.23
CA VAL A 260 2.68 2.52 -22.32
C VAL A 260 4.00 3.19 -21.96
N TYR A 261 4.13 3.63 -20.72
CA TYR A 261 5.35 4.26 -20.21
C TYR A 261 6.05 3.32 -19.22
N ASN A 262 7.39 3.33 -19.24
CA ASN A 262 8.12 2.68 -18.17
C ASN A 262 8.14 3.60 -16.94
N ILE A 263 7.56 3.11 -15.84
CA ILE A 263 7.47 3.84 -14.57
C ILE A 263 8.59 3.48 -13.58
N GLY A 264 9.72 2.96 -14.07
CA GLY A 264 10.83 2.45 -13.27
C GLY A 264 10.68 0.99 -12.81
N VAL A 265 9.46 0.42 -12.85
CA VAL A 265 9.27 -1.04 -12.71
C VAL A 265 9.97 -1.75 -13.87
N GLY A 266 10.79 -2.74 -13.55
CA GLY A 266 11.74 -3.32 -14.52
C GLY A 266 13.15 -2.72 -14.44
N TYR A 267 13.35 -1.69 -13.63
CA TYR A 267 14.62 -1.04 -13.37
C TYR A 267 14.87 -0.91 -11.84
N THR A 268 15.95 -0.26 -11.43
CA THR A 268 16.34 -0.17 -10.00
C THR A 268 15.62 0.93 -9.21
N LEU A 269 14.65 1.62 -9.83
CA LEU A 269 13.97 2.79 -9.27
C LEU A 269 12.45 2.69 -9.51
N PRO A 270 11.78 1.64 -9.01
CA PRO A 270 10.36 1.42 -9.26
C PRO A 270 9.53 2.60 -8.76
N PHE A 271 8.57 3.02 -9.60
CA PHE A 271 7.65 4.15 -9.41
C PHE A 271 8.29 5.55 -9.38
N GLN A 272 9.62 5.65 -9.35
CA GLN A 272 10.35 6.92 -9.29
C GLN A 272 10.62 7.55 -10.66
N LEU A 273 10.39 6.79 -11.74
CA LEU A 273 10.70 7.19 -13.10
C LEU A 273 9.41 7.26 -13.91
N VAL A 274 9.38 8.08 -14.95
CA VAL A 274 8.40 7.95 -16.04
C VAL A 274 9.11 8.28 -17.35
N GLY A 275 9.05 7.38 -18.33
CA GLY A 275 9.70 7.58 -19.62
C GLY A 275 9.21 6.65 -20.73
N ALA A 276 9.60 6.98 -21.96
CA ALA A 276 9.44 6.15 -23.15
C ALA A 276 10.61 6.35 -24.13
N ASN A 277 10.74 5.47 -25.12
CA ASN A 277 11.83 5.53 -26.11
C ASN A 277 11.69 6.68 -27.14
N TRP A 278 10.55 7.39 -27.15
CA TRP A 278 10.30 8.56 -28.00
C TRP A 278 10.42 9.91 -27.27
N ILE A 279 10.71 9.93 -25.96
CA ILE A 279 10.71 11.15 -25.15
C ILE A 279 12.07 11.87 -25.19
N ASP A 280 12.05 13.19 -25.39
CA ASP A 280 13.19 14.06 -25.10
C ASP A 280 13.21 14.38 -23.59
N ALA A 281 14.14 13.74 -22.86
CA ALA A 281 14.26 13.86 -21.41
C ALA A 281 14.48 15.31 -20.94
N GLY A 282 15.33 16.06 -21.65
CA GLY A 282 15.68 17.43 -21.27
C GLY A 282 14.50 18.38 -21.43
N ARG A 283 13.78 18.28 -22.56
CA ARG A 283 12.57 19.08 -22.81
C ARG A 283 11.46 18.75 -21.81
N LEU A 284 11.23 17.46 -21.55
CA LEU A 284 10.21 17.04 -20.58
C LEU A 284 10.51 17.57 -19.17
N ALA A 285 11.75 17.38 -18.69
CA ALA A 285 12.16 17.87 -17.38
C ALA A 285 12.00 19.39 -17.25
N ASN A 286 12.41 20.16 -18.27
CA ASN A 286 12.28 21.62 -18.26
C ASN A 286 10.82 22.07 -18.20
N ARG A 287 9.93 21.43 -18.98
CA ARG A 287 8.49 21.74 -18.97
C ARG A 287 7.84 21.42 -17.63
N LEU A 288 8.10 20.24 -17.08
CA LEU A 288 7.56 19.84 -15.78
C LEU A 288 8.06 20.73 -14.64
N ASN A 289 9.35 21.06 -14.61
CA ASN A 289 9.89 22.00 -13.62
C ASN A 289 9.32 23.42 -13.77
N SER A 290 8.89 23.81 -14.98
CA SER A 290 8.24 25.12 -15.21
C SER A 290 6.83 25.19 -14.63
N LEU A 291 6.19 24.05 -14.33
CA LEU A 291 4.91 24.00 -13.62
C LEU A 291 5.05 24.39 -12.14
N ALA A 292 6.28 24.36 -11.60
CA ALA A 292 6.58 24.68 -10.20
C ALA A 292 5.72 23.91 -9.19
N LEU A 293 5.52 22.60 -9.42
CA LEU A 293 4.73 21.75 -8.54
C LEU A 293 5.32 21.73 -7.12
N PRO A 294 4.53 21.99 -6.06
CA PRO A 294 5.02 22.00 -4.69
C PRO A 294 5.67 20.68 -4.30
N GLY A 295 6.86 20.74 -3.68
CA GLY A 295 7.52 19.56 -3.15
C GLY A 295 8.11 18.60 -4.19
N VAL A 296 8.18 18.96 -5.47
CA VAL A 296 8.66 18.06 -6.54
C VAL A 296 9.70 18.74 -7.44
N ILE A 297 10.74 18.00 -7.81
CA ILE A 297 11.69 18.37 -8.87
C ILE A 297 11.83 17.20 -9.84
N PHE A 298 11.89 17.50 -11.14
CA PHE A 298 12.07 16.51 -12.20
C PHE A 298 13.49 16.57 -12.77
N ARG A 299 14.19 15.43 -12.78
CA ARG A 299 15.54 15.31 -13.35
C ARG A 299 15.48 14.51 -14.65
N PRO A 300 16.07 14.98 -15.77
CA PRO A 300 16.13 14.17 -16.99
C PRO A 300 16.92 12.88 -16.74
N VAL A 301 16.47 11.77 -17.30
CA VAL A 301 17.11 10.45 -17.15
C VAL A 301 17.06 9.65 -18.45
N HIS A 302 18.08 8.82 -18.65
CA HIS A 302 18.17 7.81 -19.69
C HIS A 302 18.52 6.48 -19.03
N PHE A 303 17.78 5.42 -19.34
CA PHE A 303 17.96 4.12 -18.70
C PHE A 303 17.48 3.00 -19.61
N ARG A 304 17.88 1.77 -19.29
CA ARG A 304 17.51 0.57 -20.03
C ARG A 304 16.90 -0.45 -19.06
N PRO A 305 15.58 -0.67 -19.06
CA PRO A 305 14.93 -1.63 -18.17
C PRO A 305 15.46 -3.05 -18.40
N TYR A 306 15.59 -3.82 -17.31
CA TYR A 306 16.03 -5.22 -17.31
C TYR A 306 14.88 -6.19 -17.64
N TYR A 307 13.64 -5.84 -17.27
CA TYR A 307 12.42 -6.60 -17.53
C TYR A 307 11.21 -5.65 -17.62
N SER A 308 10.00 -6.19 -17.80
CA SER A 308 8.75 -5.42 -17.91
C SER A 308 8.71 -4.48 -19.13
N VAL A 309 7.89 -3.42 -19.06
CA VAL A 309 7.64 -2.44 -20.12
C VAL A 309 8.95 -1.89 -20.69
N MET A 310 9.11 -1.97 -22.01
CA MET A 310 10.31 -1.51 -22.75
C MET A 310 11.63 -2.19 -22.33
N SER A 311 11.57 -3.43 -21.82
CA SER A 311 12.76 -4.23 -21.53
C SER A 311 13.77 -4.23 -22.68
N GLY A 312 15.05 -4.03 -22.34
CA GLY A 312 16.14 -4.06 -23.31
C GLY A 312 16.16 -2.86 -24.27
N THR A 313 15.26 -1.88 -24.14
CA THR A 313 15.22 -0.67 -24.98
C THR A 313 15.75 0.54 -24.20
N MET A 314 16.44 1.46 -24.87
CA MET A 314 16.81 2.74 -24.25
C MET A 314 15.55 3.57 -24.05
N VAL A 315 15.27 3.93 -22.80
CA VAL A 315 14.16 4.78 -22.38
C VAL A 315 14.73 6.13 -21.95
N SER A 316 14.04 7.19 -22.31
CA SER A 316 14.34 8.56 -21.88
C SER A 316 13.12 9.15 -21.20
N GLY A 317 13.31 10.03 -20.23
CA GLY A 317 12.20 10.61 -19.47
C GLY A 317 12.68 11.40 -18.27
N VAL A 318 11.93 11.30 -17.17
CA VAL A 318 12.26 11.98 -15.92
C VAL A 318 12.35 11.01 -14.75
N GLN A 319 13.26 11.30 -13.83
CA GLN A 319 13.18 10.84 -12.45
C GLN A 319 12.46 11.91 -11.64
N ILE A 320 11.45 11.50 -10.88
CA ILE A 320 10.75 12.34 -9.92
C ILE A 320 11.56 12.36 -8.61
N HIS A 321 11.86 13.56 -8.11
CA HIS A 321 12.47 13.78 -6.80
C HIS A 321 11.45 14.48 -5.92
N LEU A 322 10.95 13.79 -4.89
CA LEU A 322 10.15 14.41 -3.83
C LEU A 322 11.08 15.17 -2.90
N THR A 323 10.96 16.50 -2.87
CA THR A 323 11.70 17.41 -1.99
C THR A 323 10.94 17.74 -0.71
N ASP A 324 9.62 17.60 -0.74
CA ASP A 324 8.73 17.71 0.43
C ASP A 324 7.46 16.89 0.17
N VAL A 325 7.40 15.68 0.75
CA VAL A 325 6.29 14.73 0.57
C VAL A 325 4.97 15.29 1.10
N ARG A 326 5.02 16.13 2.15
CA ARG A 326 3.82 16.70 2.77
C ARG A 326 3.15 17.74 1.86
N LYS A 327 3.95 18.47 1.08
CA LYS A 327 3.45 19.47 0.12
C LYS A 327 3.13 18.90 -1.26
N ALA A 328 3.70 17.76 -1.63
CA ALA A 328 3.48 17.16 -2.94
C ALA A 328 2.10 16.49 -3.00
N GLU A 329 1.29 16.86 -4.01
CA GLU A 329 0.09 16.13 -4.43
C GLU A 329 0.52 14.88 -5.20
N LEU A 330 0.77 13.79 -4.49
CA LEU A 330 1.50 12.63 -5.01
C LEU A 330 0.81 12.06 -6.26
N SER A 331 -0.47 11.75 -6.12
CA SER A 331 -1.26 11.01 -7.11
C SER A 331 -1.59 11.81 -8.37
N LEU A 332 -1.54 13.15 -8.33
CA LEU A 332 -1.72 14.02 -9.50
C LEU A 332 -0.47 14.14 -10.39
N ILE A 333 0.72 13.83 -9.86
CA ILE A 333 2.00 14.01 -10.59
C ILE A 333 1.99 13.26 -11.93
N GLN A 334 1.50 12.03 -11.98
CA GLN A 334 1.42 11.27 -13.23
C GLN A 334 0.59 11.96 -14.31
N PHE A 335 -0.50 12.65 -13.97
CA PHE A 335 -1.33 13.36 -14.94
C PHE A 335 -0.62 14.61 -15.45
N TRP A 336 0.13 15.32 -14.61
CA TRP A 336 1.01 16.41 -15.06
C TRP A 336 2.09 15.89 -16.02
N ILE A 337 2.68 14.73 -15.74
CA ILE A 337 3.63 14.08 -16.64
C ILE A 337 2.97 13.71 -17.97
N MET A 338 1.81 13.07 -17.95
CA MET A 338 1.06 12.71 -19.17
C MET A 338 0.70 13.93 -20.01
N GLN A 339 0.26 15.03 -19.37
CA GLN A 339 -0.02 16.30 -20.03
C GLN A 339 1.20 16.82 -20.79
N GLU A 340 2.35 16.95 -20.12
CA GLU A 340 3.56 17.49 -20.75
C GLU A 340 4.15 16.53 -21.80
N MET A 341 4.01 15.22 -21.60
CA MET A 341 4.39 14.22 -22.60
C MET A 341 3.54 14.33 -23.87
N LYS A 342 2.21 14.48 -23.73
CA LYS A 342 1.29 14.66 -24.86
C LYS A 342 1.56 15.94 -25.62
N ASP A 343 1.85 17.05 -24.92
CA ASP A 343 2.22 18.32 -25.57
C ASP A 343 3.49 18.21 -26.40
N LEU A 344 4.50 17.50 -25.89
CA LEU A 344 5.75 17.30 -26.61
C LEU A 344 5.63 16.29 -27.76
N ASN A 345 4.65 15.37 -27.68
CA ASN A 345 4.48 14.25 -28.60
C ASN A 345 2.98 14.09 -28.96
N PRO A 346 2.41 15.01 -29.76
CA PRO A 346 0.96 15.05 -29.98
C PRO A 346 0.36 13.76 -30.61
N ASP A 347 1.17 13.02 -31.37
CA ASP A 347 0.82 11.74 -31.99
C ASP A 347 0.86 10.54 -31.03
N LYS A 348 1.28 10.74 -29.77
CA LYS A 348 1.39 9.69 -28.75
C LYS A 348 0.29 9.85 -27.71
N ASP A 349 -0.86 9.24 -27.98
CA ASP A 349 -1.95 9.13 -27.01
C ASP A 349 -1.80 7.86 -26.16
N PRO A 350 -1.56 7.94 -24.83
CA PRO A 350 -1.40 6.75 -24.02
C PRO A 350 -2.65 5.88 -23.91
N PHE A 351 -3.85 6.42 -24.09
CA PHE A 351 -5.09 5.64 -24.08
C PHE A 351 -5.37 4.96 -25.43
N GLU A 352 -4.77 5.44 -26.52
CA GLU A 352 -4.81 4.73 -27.81
C GLU A 352 -3.62 3.75 -27.98
N LEU A 353 -2.49 4.04 -27.34
CA LEU A 353 -1.28 3.21 -27.41
C LEU A 353 -1.32 1.98 -26.49
N CYS A 354 -2.12 2.02 -25.42
CA CYS A 354 -2.29 0.87 -24.55
C CYS A 354 -3.17 -0.20 -25.21
N ASP A 355 -3.12 -1.43 -24.69
CA ASP A 355 -4.19 -2.39 -24.98
C ASP A 355 -5.53 -1.81 -24.44
N PRO A 356 -6.60 -1.72 -25.25
CA PRO A 356 -7.89 -1.18 -24.80
C PRO A 356 -8.46 -1.86 -23.56
N ALA A 357 -8.14 -3.14 -23.31
CA ALA A 357 -8.55 -3.84 -22.09
C ALA A 357 -7.96 -3.23 -20.80
N ARG A 358 -6.91 -2.40 -20.91
CA ARG A 358 -6.28 -1.70 -19.78
C ARG A 358 -7.08 -0.47 -19.34
N HIS A 359 -8.01 0.04 -20.14
CA HIS A 359 -8.90 1.13 -19.72
C HIS A 359 -9.73 0.74 -18.50
N ASP A 360 -10.30 -0.47 -18.51
CA ASP A 360 -11.08 -0.99 -17.39
C ASP A 360 -10.27 -1.09 -16.10
N MET A 361 -9.01 -1.56 -16.19
CA MET A 361 -8.13 -1.61 -15.02
C MET A 361 -7.72 -0.21 -14.53
N PHE A 362 -7.39 0.69 -15.46
CA PHE A 362 -7.09 2.09 -15.14
C PHE A 362 -8.25 2.74 -14.38
N ASP A 363 -9.48 2.60 -14.90
CA ASP A 363 -10.67 3.20 -14.31
C ASP A 363 -11.00 2.58 -12.95
N LYS A 364 -10.80 1.25 -12.79
CA LYS A 364 -10.94 0.58 -11.48
C LYS A 364 -9.94 1.12 -10.48
N VAL A 365 -8.66 1.23 -10.83
CA VAL A 365 -7.62 1.77 -9.95
C VAL A 365 -7.93 3.22 -9.55
N VAL A 366 -8.39 4.05 -10.50
CA VAL A 366 -8.86 5.42 -10.22
C VAL A 366 -10.15 5.45 -9.41
N GLY A 367 -11.02 4.45 -9.55
CA GLY A 367 -12.33 4.37 -8.90
C GLY A 367 -13.47 5.03 -9.67
N THR A 368 -13.21 5.53 -10.88
CA THR A 368 -14.21 6.12 -11.79
C THR A 368 -13.62 6.23 -13.21
N ASP A 369 -14.44 6.13 -14.25
CA ASP A 369 -14.04 6.39 -15.64
C ASP A 369 -13.98 7.88 -15.98
N LYS A 370 -14.57 8.74 -15.15
CA LYS A 370 -14.67 10.18 -15.39
C LYS A 370 -13.31 10.84 -15.58
N VAL A 371 -12.29 10.39 -14.82
CA VAL A 371 -10.93 10.92 -14.95
C VAL A 371 -10.35 10.58 -16.32
N ARG A 372 -10.38 9.30 -16.74
CA ARG A 372 -9.83 8.90 -18.04
C ARG A 372 -10.56 9.59 -19.18
N THR A 373 -11.89 9.53 -19.16
CA THR A 373 -12.73 10.10 -20.22
C THR A 373 -12.51 11.61 -20.35
N THR A 374 -12.60 12.37 -19.25
CA THR A 374 -12.38 13.83 -19.26
C THR A 374 -10.93 14.19 -19.58
N PHE A 375 -9.94 13.51 -18.99
CA PHE A 375 -8.52 13.80 -19.26
C PHE A 375 -8.16 13.54 -20.72
N SER A 376 -8.68 12.48 -21.34
CA SER A 376 -8.36 12.11 -22.73
C SER A 376 -8.83 13.11 -23.78
N GLU A 377 -9.80 13.99 -23.47
CA GLU A 377 -10.30 14.98 -24.43
C GLU A 377 -9.22 15.99 -24.84
N ARG A 378 -8.39 16.43 -23.88
CA ARG A 378 -7.42 17.51 -24.08
C ARG A 378 -6.07 17.29 -23.40
N PHE A 379 -5.93 16.26 -22.59
CA PHE A 379 -4.76 15.97 -21.75
C PHE A 379 -4.39 17.14 -20.84
N ARG A 380 -5.38 17.72 -20.15
CA ARG A 380 -5.15 18.81 -19.20
C ARG A 380 -5.56 18.39 -17.80
N VAL A 381 -4.62 18.51 -16.87
CA VAL A 381 -4.88 18.21 -15.45
C VAL A 381 -6.00 19.10 -14.90
N GLN A 382 -6.06 20.35 -15.35
CA GLN A 382 -7.12 21.30 -14.96
C GLN A 382 -8.52 20.70 -15.15
N ASP A 383 -8.74 19.91 -16.21
CA ASP A 383 -10.07 19.37 -16.53
C ASP A 383 -10.52 18.26 -15.57
N ILE A 384 -9.56 17.64 -14.88
CA ILE A 384 -9.84 16.59 -13.89
C ILE A 384 -9.64 17.04 -12.44
N LEU A 385 -9.12 18.26 -12.19
CA LEU A 385 -8.84 18.73 -10.82
C LEU A 385 -10.07 18.68 -9.92
N GLU A 386 -11.23 19.12 -10.42
CA GLU A 386 -12.47 19.05 -9.64
C GLU A 386 -12.88 17.60 -9.37
N ILE A 387 -12.82 16.71 -10.38
CA ILE A 387 -13.14 15.29 -10.21
C ILE A 387 -12.22 14.65 -9.18
N TRP A 388 -10.93 15.00 -9.20
CA TRP A 388 -9.91 14.44 -8.32
C TRP A 388 -10.06 14.90 -6.87
N THR A 389 -10.28 16.20 -6.66
CA THR A 389 -10.13 16.83 -5.34
C THR A 389 -11.46 17.06 -4.59
N ARG A 390 -12.59 17.04 -5.30
CA ARG A 390 -13.90 17.46 -4.73
C ARG A 390 -14.31 16.71 -3.47
N GLN A 391 -13.92 15.44 -3.33
CA GLN A 391 -14.35 14.60 -2.22
C GLN A 391 -13.33 14.52 -1.07
N GLU A 392 -12.10 15.01 -1.26
CA GLU A 392 -10.99 14.83 -0.31
C GLU A 392 -11.31 15.43 1.06
N ALA A 393 -11.73 16.70 1.11
CA ALA A 393 -12.01 17.39 2.38
C ALA A 393 -13.19 16.78 3.14
N ALA A 394 -14.28 16.46 2.42
CA ALA A 394 -15.47 15.85 3.04
C ALA A 394 -15.18 14.42 3.53
N PHE A 395 -14.36 13.67 2.79
CA PHE A 395 -13.92 12.35 3.22
C PHE A 395 -12.98 12.44 4.42
N ALA A 396 -12.04 13.38 4.45
CA ALA A 396 -11.15 13.58 5.59
C ALA A 396 -11.92 13.95 6.88
N GLU A 397 -12.95 14.79 6.78
CA GLU A 397 -13.84 15.12 7.90
C GLU A 397 -14.55 13.88 8.43
N LYS A 398 -15.13 13.08 7.53
CA LYS A 398 -15.78 11.81 7.90
C LYS A 398 -14.79 10.82 8.49
N ALA A 399 -13.60 10.68 7.89
CA ALA A 399 -12.55 9.79 8.33
C ALA A 399 -12.13 10.08 9.78
N ALA A 400 -12.15 11.35 10.19
CA ALA A 400 -11.77 11.77 11.53
C ALA A 400 -12.63 11.19 12.65
N GLU A 401 -13.86 10.75 12.35
CA GLU A 401 -14.73 10.08 13.32
C GLU A 401 -14.20 8.69 13.74
N TYR A 402 -13.28 8.10 12.96
CA TYR A 402 -12.76 6.75 13.17
C TYR A 402 -11.29 6.72 13.56
N PHE A 403 -10.65 7.88 13.74
CA PHE A 403 -9.24 7.95 14.08
C PHE A 403 -8.96 7.34 15.45
N LEU A 404 -7.89 6.55 15.51
CA LEU A 404 -7.39 5.93 16.72
C LEU A 404 -6.17 6.69 17.27
N TYR A 405 -5.68 7.71 16.58
CA TYR A 405 -4.44 8.42 16.90
C TYR A 405 -4.56 9.92 16.74
#